data_AF-A0A950JQ40-F1
#
_entry.id   AF-A0A950JQ40-F1
#
_cell.length_a   1.000
_cell.length_b   1.000
_cell.length_c   1.000
_cell.angle_alpha   90.00
_cell.angle_beta   90.00
_cell.angle_gamma   90.00
#
_symmetry.space_group_name_H-M   'P 1'
#
loop_
_entity.id
_entity.type
_entity.pdbx_description
1 polymer ?
#
loop_
_entity_poly.entity_id
_entity_poly.type
_entity_poly.pdbx_seq_one_letter_code
_entity_poly.pdbx_strand_id
1 'polypeptide(L)'
;VGPQWGTLNTLWNSLQASGATDYSQVQQGLSDFVNATVQFWGSDAGQYVVQLYGKYGIDPNNPSSLAYVTPETRSAFFMNLYDNMMNFTGLDHVDWWMAAVHWSPQIVQAQTPGTVPLGLLDAYFARDYSDVKNLQFIGGYKVYVNDHGAAVASAMAAMQDNIGAMGVAPNSSVRLYNPFDSTGTASWNDVAKGIAALYNQHATIANASLGVPGWVLSNEWGSVLTSSTLNSNKHGFVLVKAAGNEATVQTSDVSWPAGYSAPSNLITVGSVGPTGQISQFSNTPGEACILVNNACQEQNKLKYRYVVAPGELMLVEDNQGGTTRMTGTSFAAPLVSGTVALLQTRWPWLQQYSDETVQIILQSATDLGDPGVDPVYGWGMLNVEAAQSPLNFDNLIVFQPVSYNAGKDIKLDKNHPNWTAAQLKTAINTPGQLDTWNKKQAFLVGYENIGLTYRDFYIPLSSALIGKTQSVNGIKHPFQAYIYQRLLNWAQGGSKAGRHKTHKH
;
A
#
# COMPACT_ATOMS: atom_id res chain seq x y z
N VAL A 1 -14.05 -2.77 23.21
CA VAL A 1 -14.17 -4.17 22.75
C VAL A 1 -12.81 -4.79 22.41
N GLY A 2 -12.04 -4.25 21.46
CA GLY A 2 -10.72 -4.80 21.08
C GLY A 2 -9.69 -4.98 22.22
N PRO A 3 -9.42 -3.96 23.06
CA PRO A 3 -8.50 -4.12 24.19
C PRO A 3 -8.92 -5.24 25.17
N GLN A 4 -10.23 -5.36 25.43
CA GLN A 4 -10.79 -6.42 26.29
C GLN A 4 -10.51 -7.81 25.70
N TRP A 5 -10.72 -7.98 24.40
CA TRP A 5 -10.39 -9.23 23.71
C TRP A 5 -8.90 -9.53 23.76
N GLY A 6 -8.05 -8.51 23.54
CA GLY A 6 -6.59 -8.66 23.61
C GLY A 6 -6.14 -9.20 24.97
N THR A 7 -6.61 -8.59 26.07
CA THR A 7 -6.30 -9.05 27.44
C THR A 7 -6.79 -10.48 27.68
N LEU A 8 -8.03 -10.80 27.27
CA LEU A 8 -8.58 -12.15 27.39
C LEU A 8 -7.74 -13.17 26.60
N ASN A 9 -7.36 -12.83 25.36
CA ASN A 9 -6.59 -13.70 24.48
C ASN A 9 -5.17 -13.97 25.04
N THR A 10 -4.54 -12.97 25.66
CA THR A 10 -3.25 -13.12 26.36
C THR A 10 -3.36 -14.07 27.55
N LEU A 11 -4.38 -13.89 28.40
CA LEU A 11 -4.65 -14.79 29.52
C LEU A 11 -4.83 -16.24 29.04
N TRP A 12 -5.68 -16.41 28.02
CA TRP A 12 -6.00 -17.72 27.47
C TRP A 12 -4.77 -18.42 26.88
N ASN A 13 -3.92 -17.69 26.15
CA ASN A 13 -2.64 -18.20 25.66
C ASN A 13 -1.74 -18.67 26.81
N SER A 14 -1.65 -17.88 27.87
CA SER A 14 -0.83 -18.22 29.05
C SER A 14 -1.31 -19.50 29.75
N LEU A 15 -2.62 -19.72 29.82
CA LEU A 15 -3.20 -20.93 30.42
C LEU A 15 -2.99 -22.17 29.54
N GLN A 16 -3.17 -22.05 28.22
CA GLN A 16 -2.88 -23.15 27.30
C GLN A 16 -1.40 -23.53 27.32
N ALA A 17 -0.50 -22.54 27.30
CA ALA A 17 0.93 -22.79 27.31
C ALA A 17 1.43 -23.46 28.62
N SER A 18 0.76 -23.22 29.74
CA SER A 18 1.09 -23.85 31.03
C SER A 18 0.45 -25.23 31.23
N GLY A 19 -0.39 -25.68 30.30
CA GLY A 19 -1.17 -26.91 30.45
C GLY A 19 -2.23 -26.81 31.55
N ALA A 20 -2.73 -25.60 31.83
CA ALA A 20 -3.77 -25.40 32.83
C ALA A 20 -5.02 -26.21 32.51
N THR A 21 -5.72 -26.67 33.55
CA THR A 21 -7.01 -27.37 33.46
C THR A 21 -8.18 -26.52 33.91
N ASP A 22 -7.91 -25.41 34.60
CA ASP A 22 -8.92 -24.44 35.05
C ASP A 22 -8.95 -23.22 34.11
N TYR A 23 -10.09 -23.04 33.45
CA TYR A 23 -10.39 -21.92 32.55
C TYR A 23 -11.50 -21.01 33.08
N SER A 24 -11.81 -21.06 34.38
CA SER A 24 -12.83 -20.20 35.01
C SER A 24 -12.57 -18.70 34.81
N GLN A 25 -11.30 -18.28 34.83
CA GLN A 25 -10.93 -16.89 34.53
C GLN A 25 -11.20 -16.50 33.07
N VAL A 26 -11.02 -17.44 32.14
CA VAL A 26 -11.36 -17.24 30.73
C VAL A 26 -12.86 -17.17 30.55
N GLN A 27 -13.62 -18.04 31.22
CA GLN A 27 -15.08 -17.99 31.24
C GLN A 27 -15.60 -16.63 31.74
N GLN A 28 -15.03 -16.11 32.83
CA GLN A 28 -15.38 -14.76 33.31
C GLN A 28 -15.01 -13.70 32.28
N GLY A 29 -13.82 -13.78 31.69
CA GLY A 29 -13.39 -12.83 30.66
C GLY A 29 -14.25 -12.86 29.39
N LEU A 30 -14.79 -14.02 28.99
CA LEU A 30 -15.77 -14.14 27.91
C LEU A 30 -17.09 -13.44 28.26
N SER A 31 -17.55 -13.53 29.51
CA SER A 31 -18.72 -12.80 30.01
C SER A 31 -18.49 -11.30 30.01
N ASP A 32 -17.34 -10.85 30.53
CA ASP A 32 -16.94 -9.43 30.54
C ASP A 32 -16.82 -8.88 29.11
N PHE A 33 -16.33 -9.69 28.17
CA PHE A 33 -16.25 -9.34 26.76
C PHE A 33 -17.63 -9.14 26.11
N VAL A 34 -18.60 -10.03 26.39
CA VAL A 34 -19.98 -9.86 25.92
C VAL A 34 -20.57 -8.58 26.51
N ASN A 35 -20.41 -8.33 27.81
CA ASN A 35 -20.91 -7.13 28.47
C ASN A 35 -20.30 -5.85 27.87
N ALA A 36 -18.99 -5.83 27.63
CA ALA A 36 -18.32 -4.71 26.98
C ALA A 36 -18.79 -4.50 25.54
N THR A 37 -19.13 -5.58 24.83
CA THR A 37 -19.70 -5.50 23.48
C THR A 37 -21.10 -4.91 23.51
N VAL A 38 -21.96 -5.38 24.43
CA VAL A 38 -23.31 -4.83 24.62
C VAL A 38 -23.28 -3.35 24.99
N GLN A 39 -22.37 -2.94 25.88
CA GLN A 39 -22.23 -1.54 26.28
C GLN A 39 -21.84 -0.62 25.13
N PHE A 40 -21.03 -1.12 24.19
CA PHE A 40 -20.55 -0.31 23.07
C PHE A 40 -21.49 -0.36 21.86
N TRP A 41 -22.01 -1.54 21.52
CA TRP A 41 -22.74 -1.83 20.27
C TRP A 41 -24.24 -2.05 20.45
N GLY A 42 -24.73 -2.14 21.70
CA GLY A 42 -26.14 -2.43 22.01
C GLY A 42 -26.42 -3.92 22.29
N SER A 43 -27.64 -4.21 22.74
CA SER A 43 -28.05 -5.56 23.19
C SER A 43 -27.97 -6.62 22.10
N ASP A 44 -28.28 -6.26 20.86
CA ASP A 44 -28.32 -7.21 19.74
C ASP A 44 -26.92 -7.74 19.40
N ALA A 45 -25.89 -6.92 19.58
CA ALA A 45 -24.50 -7.33 19.44
C ALA A 45 -24.09 -8.41 20.46
N GLY A 46 -24.65 -8.37 21.68
CA GLY A 46 -24.43 -9.42 22.66
C GLY A 46 -25.00 -10.77 22.23
N GLN A 47 -26.20 -10.77 21.65
CA GLN A 47 -26.81 -11.98 21.09
C GLN A 47 -26.00 -12.53 19.92
N TYR A 48 -25.51 -11.64 19.05
CA TYR A 48 -24.64 -12.02 17.93
C TYR A 48 -23.34 -12.66 18.41
N VAL A 49 -22.67 -12.11 19.43
CA VAL A 49 -21.45 -12.71 20.03
C VAL A 49 -21.71 -14.14 20.51
N VAL A 50 -22.81 -14.37 21.22
CA VAL A 50 -23.16 -15.70 21.75
C VAL A 50 -23.44 -16.69 20.63
N GLN A 51 -24.12 -16.28 19.57
CA GLN A 51 -24.32 -17.12 18.37
C GLN A 51 -22.98 -17.44 17.70
N LEU A 52 -22.09 -16.45 17.62
CA LEU A 52 -20.80 -16.60 16.97
C LEU A 52 -19.85 -17.51 17.76
N TYR A 53 -19.89 -17.49 19.09
CA TYR A 53 -19.14 -18.44 19.92
C TYR A 53 -19.36 -19.90 19.51
N GLY A 54 -20.63 -20.30 19.30
CA GLY A 54 -20.96 -21.65 18.86
C GLY A 54 -20.33 -22.02 17.51
N LYS A 55 -20.24 -21.08 16.57
CA LYS A 55 -19.60 -21.28 15.25
C LYS A 55 -18.10 -21.58 15.36
N TYR A 56 -17.44 -21.04 16.39
CA TYR A 56 -15.99 -21.18 16.61
C TYR A 56 -15.67 -22.17 17.74
N GLY A 57 -16.64 -22.97 18.19
CA GLY A 57 -16.43 -23.96 19.25
C GLY A 57 -16.06 -23.36 20.61
N ILE A 58 -16.38 -22.09 20.83
CA ILE A 58 -16.22 -21.43 22.13
C ILE A 58 -17.50 -21.72 22.92
N ASP A 59 -17.41 -22.51 24.00
CA ASP A 59 -18.54 -22.76 24.89
C ASP A 59 -18.25 -22.20 26.29
N PRO A 60 -18.75 -20.98 26.61
CA PRO A 60 -18.59 -20.40 27.93
C PRO A 60 -19.23 -21.23 29.05
N ASN A 61 -20.17 -22.14 28.75
CA ASN A 61 -20.82 -22.98 29.76
C ASN A 61 -20.06 -24.29 30.01
N ASN A 62 -19.04 -24.60 29.21
CA ASN A 62 -18.16 -25.74 29.39
C ASN A 62 -16.69 -25.30 29.43
N PRO A 63 -16.19 -24.81 30.58
CA PRO A 63 -14.83 -24.27 30.69
C PRO A 63 -13.73 -25.25 30.26
N SER A 64 -13.94 -26.56 30.44
CA SER A 64 -12.97 -27.56 30.00
C SER A 64 -12.80 -27.62 28.47
N SER A 65 -13.83 -27.27 27.70
CA SER A 65 -13.74 -27.18 26.23
C SER A 65 -12.84 -26.03 25.75
N LEU A 66 -12.68 -24.98 26.55
CA LEU A 66 -11.91 -23.79 26.23
C LEU A 66 -10.41 -24.09 26.05
N ALA A 67 -9.93 -25.17 26.66
CA ALA A 67 -8.56 -25.66 26.48
C ALA A 67 -8.23 -25.99 25.02
N TYR A 68 -9.22 -26.37 24.22
CA TYR A 68 -9.03 -26.85 22.85
C TYR A 68 -9.26 -25.79 21.76
N VAL A 69 -9.67 -24.58 22.15
CA VAL A 69 -9.88 -23.48 21.19
C VAL A 69 -8.53 -22.87 20.83
N THR A 70 -8.07 -23.10 19.61
CA THR A 70 -6.73 -22.68 19.16
C THR A 70 -6.62 -21.15 19.05
N PRO A 71 -5.40 -20.58 19.12
CA PRO A 71 -5.18 -19.14 18.88
C PRO A 71 -5.74 -18.66 17.53
N GLU A 72 -5.64 -19.49 16.49
CA GLU A 72 -6.17 -19.19 15.15
C GLU A 72 -7.69 -19.11 15.17
N THR A 73 -8.34 -20.08 15.83
CA THR A 73 -9.80 -20.12 15.98
C THR A 73 -10.31 -18.90 16.74
N ARG A 74 -9.62 -18.53 17.83
CA ARG A 74 -9.93 -17.32 18.62
C ARG A 74 -9.74 -16.04 17.81
N SER A 75 -8.68 -15.95 17.02
CA SER A 75 -8.42 -14.81 16.17
C SER A 75 -9.47 -14.68 15.07
N ALA A 76 -9.83 -15.79 14.42
CA ALA A 76 -10.87 -15.83 13.40
C ALA A 76 -12.26 -15.46 13.95
N PHE A 77 -12.58 -15.90 15.17
CA PHE A 77 -13.79 -15.46 15.88
C PHE A 77 -13.82 -13.93 16.02
N PHE A 78 -12.75 -13.34 16.56
CA PHE A 78 -12.74 -11.91 16.86
C PHE A 78 -12.75 -11.06 15.60
N MET A 79 -12.02 -11.47 14.56
CA MET A 79 -12.04 -10.79 13.26
C MET A 79 -13.45 -10.83 12.66
N ASN A 80 -14.10 -11.99 12.66
CA ASN A 80 -15.47 -12.10 12.15
C ASN A 80 -16.46 -11.24 12.96
N LEU A 81 -16.32 -11.22 14.28
CA LEU A 81 -17.12 -10.33 15.11
C LEU A 81 -16.88 -8.86 14.74
N TYR A 82 -15.63 -8.43 14.70
CA TYR A 82 -15.27 -7.04 14.42
C TYR A 82 -15.79 -6.58 13.05
N ASP A 83 -15.53 -7.35 11.99
CA ASP A 83 -15.93 -7.00 10.63
C ASP A 83 -17.46 -6.92 10.50
N ASN A 84 -18.19 -7.86 11.10
CA ASN A 84 -19.66 -7.83 11.07
C ASN A 84 -20.23 -6.69 11.91
N MET A 85 -19.62 -6.35 13.05
CA MET A 85 -20.06 -5.22 13.85
C MET A 85 -19.84 -3.91 13.07
N MET A 86 -18.70 -3.74 12.41
CA MET A 86 -18.39 -2.52 11.65
C MET A 86 -19.45 -2.18 10.59
N ASN A 87 -20.08 -3.19 9.96
CA ASN A 87 -21.19 -2.99 9.03
C ASN A 87 -22.38 -2.19 9.61
N PHE A 88 -22.57 -2.18 10.93
CA PHE A 88 -23.66 -1.45 11.59
C PHE A 88 -23.28 -0.01 11.99
N THR A 89 -22.01 0.36 11.87
CA THR A 89 -21.55 1.70 12.28
C THR A 89 -21.87 2.79 11.27
N GLY A 90 -22.01 2.42 9.98
CA GLY A 90 -21.93 3.41 8.90
C GLY A 90 -20.61 4.17 8.95
N LEU A 91 -19.50 3.44 9.11
CA LEU A 91 -18.12 3.92 9.00
C LEU A 91 -17.33 2.94 8.15
N ASP A 92 -16.39 3.45 7.37
CA ASP A 92 -15.47 2.62 6.61
C ASP A 92 -14.63 1.74 7.54
N HIS A 93 -14.35 0.50 7.12
CA HIS A 93 -13.63 -0.45 7.95
C HIS A 93 -12.14 -0.13 7.98
N VAL A 94 -11.61 0.19 9.17
CA VAL A 94 -10.17 0.30 9.37
C VAL A 94 -9.57 -1.09 9.39
N ASP A 95 -8.57 -1.31 8.55
CA ASP A 95 -7.88 -2.59 8.45
C ASP A 95 -6.39 -2.46 8.81
N TRP A 96 -5.79 -3.57 9.24
CA TRP A 96 -4.43 -3.62 9.76
C TRP A 96 -3.38 -3.16 8.74
N TRP A 97 -3.62 -3.44 7.45
CA TRP A 97 -2.70 -3.07 6.38
C TRP A 97 -2.46 -1.57 6.32
N MET A 98 -3.48 -0.76 6.66
CA MET A 98 -3.42 0.70 6.61
C MET A 98 -2.31 1.23 7.51
N ALA A 99 -2.29 0.76 8.76
CA ALA A 99 -1.23 1.11 9.70
C ALA A 99 0.13 0.52 9.27
N ALA A 100 0.14 -0.72 8.77
CA ALA A 100 1.37 -1.41 8.36
C ALA A 100 2.13 -0.65 7.25
N VAL A 101 1.42 -0.08 6.27
CA VAL A 101 2.04 0.69 5.17
C VAL A 101 2.04 2.19 5.39
N HIS A 102 1.71 2.66 6.61
CA HIS A 102 1.60 4.08 6.95
C HIS A 102 0.59 4.84 6.06
N TRP A 103 -0.50 4.17 5.65
CA TRP A 103 -1.60 4.81 4.96
C TRP A 103 -2.62 5.37 5.95
N SER A 104 -3.25 6.49 5.59
CA SER A 104 -4.36 7.08 6.36
C SER A 104 -5.26 7.92 5.46
N PRO A 105 -6.54 8.14 5.83
CA PRO A 105 -7.43 9.03 5.07
C PRO A 105 -6.86 10.45 4.88
N GLN A 106 -6.03 10.92 5.82
CA GLN A 106 -5.39 12.23 5.72
C GLN A 106 -4.46 12.34 4.52
N ILE A 107 -3.76 11.26 4.14
CA ILE A 107 -2.91 11.23 2.92
C ILE A 107 -3.75 11.40 1.65
N VAL A 108 -4.97 10.85 1.64
CA VAL A 108 -5.91 10.98 0.52
C VAL A 108 -6.50 12.38 0.46
N GLN A 109 -6.90 12.94 1.61
CA GLN A 109 -7.44 14.31 1.70
C GLN A 109 -6.39 15.37 1.33
N ALA A 110 -5.10 15.03 1.43
CA ALA A 110 -3.99 15.90 1.08
C ALA A 110 -3.76 16.06 -0.44
N GLN A 111 -4.41 15.24 -1.26
CA GLN A 111 -4.19 15.23 -2.70
C GLN A 111 -4.80 16.48 -3.35
N THR A 112 -4.13 17.03 -4.36
CA THR A 112 -4.67 18.12 -5.18
C THR A 112 -5.93 17.65 -5.93
N PRO A 113 -6.82 18.57 -6.34
CA PRO A 113 -7.98 18.19 -7.16
C PRO A 113 -7.51 17.53 -8.46
N GLY A 114 -7.75 16.22 -8.57
CA GLY A 114 -7.32 15.39 -9.70
C GLY A 114 -7.48 13.91 -9.36
N THR A 115 -7.56 13.06 -10.39
CA THR A 115 -7.66 11.61 -10.21
C THR A 115 -6.88 10.94 -11.32
N VAL A 116 -6.11 9.90 -11.00
CA VAL A 116 -5.40 9.08 -11.98
C VAL A 116 -6.21 7.81 -12.26
N PRO A 117 -6.51 7.47 -13.51
CA PRO A 117 -7.14 6.19 -13.83
C PRO A 117 -6.19 5.03 -13.51
N LEU A 118 -6.65 4.11 -12.67
CA LEU A 118 -5.98 2.85 -12.37
C LEU A 118 -6.39 1.80 -13.39
N GLY A 119 -5.44 1.04 -13.92
CA GLY A 119 -5.73 -0.12 -14.75
C GLY A 119 -5.71 -1.40 -13.93
N LEU A 120 -6.72 -2.25 -14.13
CA LEU A 120 -6.85 -3.55 -13.52
C LEU A 120 -6.94 -4.62 -14.62
N LEU A 121 -5.99 -5.54 -14.60
CA LEU A 121 -5.96 -6.71 -15.46
C LEU A 121 -6.38 -7.93 -14.63
N ASP A 122 -7.69 -8.21 -14.57
CA ASP A 122 -8.27 -9.23 -13.70
C ASP A 122 -9.60 -9.76 -14.24
N ALA A 123 -10.17 -10.79 -13.61
CA ALA A 123 -11.46 -11.34 -13.97
C ALA A 123 -12.58 -10.28 -14.00
N TYR A 124 -13.56 -10.48 -14.88
CA TYR A 124 -14.74 -9.62 -14.91
C TYR A 124 -15.57 -9.82 -13.63
N PHE A 125 -16.21 -8.76 -13.14
CA PHE A 125 -17.13 -8.82 -12.02
C PHE A 125 -18.35 -7.91 -12.28
N ALA A 126 -19.34 -7.95 -11.38
CA ALA A 126 -20.68 -7.45 -11.67
C ALA A 126 -20.71 -5.96 -12.05
N ARG A 127 -21.66 -5.60 -12.93
CA ARG A 127 -21.77 -4.26 -13.53
C ARG A 127 -22.20 -3.17 -12.54
N ASP A 128 -22.80 -3.59 -11.42
CA ASP A 128 -23.36 -2.72 -10.38
C ASP A 128 -22.42 -2.58 -9.18
N TYR A 129 -21.13 -2.90 -9.36
CA TYR A 129 -20.09 -2.70 -8.36
C TYR A 129 -19.96 -1.19 -8.05
N SER A 130 -20.56 -0.77 -6.94
CA SER A 130 -20.69 0.64 -6.55
C SER A 130 -19.46 1.19 -5.85
N ASP A 131 -18.65 0.32 -5.24
CA ASP A 131 -17.70 0.73 -4.21
C ASP A 131 -16.43 1.35 -4.77
N VAL A 132 -16.19 1.20 -6.09
CA VAL A 132 -15.14 1.93 -6.79
C VAL A 132 -15.75 3.01 -7.67
N LYS A 133 -15.28 4.24 -7.47
CA LYS A 133 -15.71 5.41 -8.22
C LYS A 133 -15.46 5.24 -9.73
N ASN A 134 -16.52 5.31 -10.55
CA ASN A 134 -16.41 5.28 -12.01
C ASN A 134 -15.58 4.09 -12.54
N LEU A 135 -15.86 2.89 -12.00
CA LEU A 135 -15.32 1.65 -12.56
C LEU A 135 -15.86 1.42 -13.97
N GLN A 136 -14.96 1.17 -14.92
CA GLN A 136 -15.31 0.92 -16.32
C GLN A 136 -14.69 -0.37 -16.81
N PHE A 137 -15.53 -1.32 -17.22
CA PHE A 137 -15.07 -2.46 -18.00
C PHE A 137 -14.78 -2.03 -19.44
N ILE A 138 -13.53 -2.14 -19.86
CA ILE A 138 -13.06 -1.59 -21.15
C ILE A 138 -12.82 -2.64 -22.23
N GLY A 139 -12.78 -3.93 -21.88
CA GLY A 139 -12.54 -4.99 -22.87
C GLY A 139 -12.13 -6.33 -22.29
N GLY A 140 -11.93 -7.29 -23.19
CA GLY A 140 -11.66 -8.68 -22.84
C GLY A 140 -12.94 -9.50 -22.70
N TYR A 141 -12.87 -10.57 -21.93
CA TYR A 141 -13.96 -11.54 -21.80
C TYR A 141 -14.95 -11.19 -20.68
N LYS A 142 -16.22 -11.62 -20.81
CA LYS A 142 -17.24 -11.48 -19.75
C LYS A 142 -17.73 -12.81 -19.18
N VAL A 143 -17.14 -13.91 -19.63
CA VAL A 143 -17.61 -15.28 -19.34
C VAL A 143 -17.08 -15.82 -18.02
N TYR A 144 -15.87 -15.41 -17.63
CA TYR A 144 -15.28 -15.75 -16.35
C TYR A 144 -15.55 -14.63 -15.35
N VAL A 145 -16.47 -14.89 -14.42
CA VAL A 145 -16.82 -14.00 -13.32
C VAL A 145 -16.25 -14.55 -12.03
N ASN A 146 -15.44 -13.75 -11.33
CA ASN A 146 -14.77 -14.15 -10.11
C ASN A 146 -14.76 -12.96 -9.12
N ASP A 147 -15.01 -13.24 -7.84
CA ASP A 147 -14.95 -12.25 -6.75
C ASP A 147 -13.55 -11.66 -6.57
N HIS A 148 -12.51 -12.39 -6.98
CA HIS A 148 -11.12 -11.94 -7.01
C HIS A 148 -10.95 -10.56 -7.66
N GLY A 149 -11.54 -10.31 -8.82
CA GLY A 149 -11.39 -9.03 -9.52
C GLY A 149 -11.98 -7.86 -8.71
N ALA A 150 -13.14 -8.07 -8.07
CA ALA A 150 -13.78 -7.08 -7.21
C ALA A 150 -12.96 -6.83 -5.94
N ALA A 151 -12.45 -7.90 -5.32
CA ALA A 151 -11.59 -7.83 -4.14
C ALA A 151 -10.27 -7.09 -4.41
N VAL A 152 -9.64 -7.32 -5.57
CA VAL A 152 -8.44 -6.58 -5.99
C VAL A 152 -8.77 -5.12 -6.27
N ALA A 153 -9.89 -4.84 -6.93
CA ALA A 153 -10.35 -3.48 -7.19
C ALA A 153 -10.61 -2.71 -5.89
N SER A 154 -11.19 -3.36 -4.87
CA SER A 154 -11.51 -2.73 -3.60
C SER A 154 -10.26 -2.32 -2.83
N ALA A 155 -9.27 -3.23 -2.70
CA ALA A 155 -7.99 -2.94 -2.05
C ALA A 155 -7.26 -1.75 -2.72
N MET A 156 -7.45 -1.59 -4.03
CA MET A 156 -6.83 -0.54 -4.80
C MET A 156 -7.54 0.81 -4.65
N ALA A 157 -8.88 0.84 -4.73
CA ALA A 157 -9.63 2.08 -4.95
C ALA A 157 -11.08 2.09 -4.40
N ALA A 158 -11.46 1.18 -3.48
CA ALA A 158 -12.74 1.31 -2.80
C ALA A 158 -12.87 2.68 -2.13
N MET A 159 -14.06 3.27 -2.21
CA MET A 159 -14.36 4.62 -1.78
C MET A 159 -14.27 4.77 -0.25
N GLN A 160 -14.26 6.02 0.20
CA GLN A 160 -14.42 6.38 1.60
C GLN A 160 -15.81 7.00 1.77
N ASP A 161 -16.84 6.16 1.74
CA ASP A 161 -18.25 6.54 1.69
C ASP A 161 -19.08 5.95 2.84
N ASN A 162 -18.40 5.45 3.86
CA ASN A 162 -18.93 4.81 5.07
C ASN A 162 -19.48 3.39 4.85
N ILE A 163 -19.00 2.69 3.83
CA ILE A 163 -19.43 1.36 3.47
C ILE A 163 -18.21 0.48 3.27
N GLY A 164 -18.19 -0.69 3.92
CA GLY A 164 -17.27 -1.77 3.60
C GLY A 164 -15.79 -1.43 3.73
N ALA A 165 -14.99 -1.94 2.78
CA ALA A 165 -13.54 -1.80 2.77
C ALA A 165 -13.09 -0.46 2.17
N MET A 166 -11.90 0.01 2.56
CA MET A 166 -11.26 1.17 1.91
C MET A 166 -10.14 0.73 0.96
N GLY A 167 -10.04 1.42 -0.17
CA GLY A 167 -8.90 1.30 -1.06
C GLY A 167 -7.80 2.30 -0.74
N VAL A 168 -6.59 2.03 -1.23
CA VAL A 168 -5.46 2.97 -1.09
C VAL A 168 -5.74 4.31 -1.79
N ALA A 169 -6.36 4.28 -2.97
CA ALA A 169 -6.62 5.47 -3.79
C ALA A 169 -8.13 5.65 -4.07
N PRO A 170 -8.95 5.95 -3.04
CA PRO A 170 -10.43 5.90 -3.09
C PRO A 170 -11.05 6.91 -4.08
N ASN A 171 -10.31 7.94 -4.48
CA ASN A 171 -10.77 8.94 -5.45
C ASN A 171 -10.50 8.54 -6.91
N SER A 172 -9.69 7.50 -7.15
CA SER A 172 -9.27 7.10 -8.48
C SER A 172 -10.35 6.29 -9.19
N SER A 173 -10.47 6.47 -10.51
CA SER A 173 -11.32 5.59 -11.31
C SER A 173 -10.58 4.34 -11.76
N VAL A 174 -11.27 3.22 -11.92
CA VAL A 174 -10.66 1.96 -12.39
C VAL A 174 -11.08 1.64 -13.82
N ARG A 175 -10.13 1.21 -14.64
CA ARG A 175 -10.35 0.58 -15.95
C ARG A 175 -10.08 -0.91 -15.80
N LEU A 176 -11.10 -1.73 -15.99
CA LEU A 176 -11.01 -3.18 -15.89
C LEU A 176 -10.91 -3.79 -17.29
N TYR A 177 -9.87 -4.61 -17.51
CA TYR A 177 -9.75 -5.48 -18.66
C TYR A 177 -9.63 -6.92 -18.18
N ASN A 178 -10.46 -7.83 -18.75
CA ASN A 178 -10.42 -9.24 -18.40
C ASN A 178 -9.68 -10.09 -19.44
N PRO A 179 -8.45 -10.57 -19.14
CA PRO A 179 -7.71 -11.42 -20.05
C PRO A 179 -8.12 -12.90 -19.97
N PHE A 180 -8.96 -13.29 -19.00
CA PHE A 180 -9.29 -14.69 -18.73
C PHE A 180 -10.46 -15.18 -19.60
N ASP A 181 -10.21 -16.24 -20.38
CA ASP A 181 -11.22 -16.87 -21.21
C ASP A 181 -12.18 -17.77 -20.39
N SER A 182 -13.05 -18.54 -21.05
CA SER A 182 -14.01 -19.42 -20.38
C SER A 182 -13.38 -20.54 -19.53
N THR A 183 -12.09 -20.81 -19.69
CA THR A 183 -11.35 -21.80 -18.88
C THR A 183 -10.79 -21.19 -17.59
N GLY A 184 -10.89 -19.87 -17.42
CA GLY A 184 -10.24 -19.15 -16.31
C GLY A 184 -8.73 -18.99 -16.52
N THR A 185 -8.23 -19.19 -17.74
CA THR A 185 -6.82 -18.97 -18.09
C THR A 185 -6.68 -17.76 -19.01
N ALA A 186 -5.51 -17.12 -18.97
CA ALA A 186 -5.20 -15.95 -19.78
C ALA A 186 -4.06 -16.27 -20.75
N SER A 187 -4.27 -16.02 -22.05
CA SER A 187 -3.18 -16.09 -23.02
C SER A 187 -2.27 -14.87 -22.90
N TRP A 188 -0.97 -15.01 -23.19
CA TRP A 188 -0.03 -13.89 -23.17
C TRP A 188 -0.39 -12.78 -24.17
N ASN A 189 -1.07 -13.14 -25.27
CA ASN A 189 -1.61 -12.17 -26.22
C ASN A 189 -2.77 -11.36 -25.62
N ASP A 190 -3.65 -11.98 -24.84
CA ASP A 190 -4.74 -11.28 -24.17
C ASP A 190 -4.23 -10.39 -23.02
N VAL A 191 -3.17 -10.82 -22.32
CA VAL A 191 -2.44 -9.98 -21.36
C VAL A 191 -1.85 -8.75 -22.04
N ALA A 192 -1.11 -8.93 -23.15
CA ALA A 192 -0.49 -7.82 -23.88
C ALA A 192 -1.53 -6.84 -24.43
N LYS A 193 -2.63 -7.35 -25.01
CA LYS A 193 -3.77 -6.54 -25.45
C LYS A 193 -4.43 -5.79 -24.29
N GLY A 194 -4.58 -6.44 -23.15
CA GLY A 194 -5.16 -5.84 -21.96
C GLY A 194 -4.36 -4.66 -21.45
N ILE A 195 -3.05 -4.82 -21.28
CA ILE A 195 -2.16 -3.72 -20.88
C ILE A 195 -2.23 -2.56 -21.86
N ALA A 196 -2.22 -2.85 -23.18
CA ALA A 196 -2.36 -1.82 -24.20
C ALA A 196 -3.73 -1.12 -24.16
N ALA A 197 -4.82 -1.86 -23.92
CA ALA A 197 -6.15 -1.30 -23.79
C ALA A 197 -6.26 -0.37 -22.56
N LEU A 198 -5.69 -0.76 -21.43
CA LEU A 198 -5.62 0.07 -20.22
C LEU A 198 -4.87 1.38 -20.50
N TYR A 199 -3.70 1.30 -21.12
CA TYR A 199 -2.93 2.47 -21.53
C TYR A 199 -3.71 3.40 -22.47
N ASN A 200 -4.38 2.83 -23.49
CA ASN A 200 -5.21 3.59 -24.44
C ASN A 200 -6.44 4.25 -23.78
N GLN A 201 -6.82 3.79 -22.58
CA GLN A 201 -7.85 4.39 -21.74
C GLN A 201 -7.28 5.34 -20.67
N HIS A 202 -6.06 5.82 -20.91
CA HIS A 202 -5.32 6.77 -20.07
C HIS A 202 -4.98 6.26 -18.67
N ALA A 203 -4.99 4.93 -18.46
CA ALA A 203 -4.40 4.37 -17.26
C ALA A 203 -2.87 4.39 -17.37
N THR A 204 -2.23 4.95 -16.36
CA THR A 204 -0.76 5.03 -16.25
C THR A 204 -0.19 3.89 -15.40
N ILE A 205 -1.06 2.99 -14.94
CA ILE A 205 -0.78 1.87 -14.03
C ILE A 205 -1.54 0.64 -14.54
N ALA A 206 -0.91 -0.54 -14.61
CA ALA A 206 -1.63 -1.81 -14.57
C ALA A 206 -1.27 -2.57 -13.31
N ASN A 207 -2.31 -2.92 -12.56
CA ASN A 207 -2.26 -4.01 -11.62
C ASN A 207 -2.53 -5.34 -12.34
N ALA A 208 -1.58 -6.26 -12.29
CA ALA A 208 -1.70 -7.62 -12.81
C ALA A 208 -1.57 -8.64 -11.66
N SER A 209 -2.72 -9.08 -11.16
CA SER A 209 -2.80 -10.14 -10.14
C SER A 209 -2.89 -11.52 -10.81
N LEU A 210 -1.93 -11.80 -11.70
CA LEU A 210 -1.82 -13.03 -12.49
C LEU A 210 -0.35 -13.40 -12.73
N GLY A 211 -0.09 -14.68 -13.04
CA GLY A 211 1.26 -15.15 -13.27
C GLY A 211 1.36 -16.62 -13.66
N VAL A 212 2.60 -17.11 -13.66
CA VAL A 212 2.91 -18.53 -13.86
C VAL A 212 3.24 -19.12 -12.49
N PRO A 213 2.65 -20.26 -12.11
CA PRO A 213 2.96 -20.91 -10.84
C PRO A 213 4.47 -21.12 -10.66
N GLY A 214 4.99 -20.71 -9.50
CA GLY A 214 6.40 -20.84 -9.14
C GLY A 214 7.33 -19.76 -9.71
N TRP A 215 6.79 -18.72 -10.34
CA TRP A 215 7.57 -17.63 -10.94
C TRP A 215 7.15 -16.26 -10.40
N VAL A 216 8.12 -15.51 -9.86
CA VAL A 216 7.98 -14.07 -9.61
C VAL A 216 7.91 -13.32 -10.94
N LEU A 217 8.77 -13.66 -11.89
CA LEU A 217 8.76 -13.15 -13.26
C LEU A 217 9.18 -14.25 -14.23
N SER A 218 8.28 -14.67 -15.12
CA SER A 218 8.56 -15.69 -16.14
C SER A 218 9.04 -15.07 -17.47
N ASN A 219 9.64 -15.89 -18.35
CA ASN A 219 10.19 -15.44 -19.64
C ASN A 219 9.16 -14.77 -20.56
N GLU A 220 7.89 -15.18 -20.47
CA GLU A 220 6.81 -14.69 -21.33
C GLU A 220 6.47 -13.23 -21.08
N TRP A 221 6.75 -12.71 -19.88
CA TRP A 221 6.63 -11.28 -19.58
C TRP A 221 7.59 -10.42 -20.40
N GLY A 222 8.74 -10.96 -20.78
CA GLY A 222 9.63 -10.31 -21.74
C GLY A 222 8.90 -10.03 -23.05
N SER A 223 8.23 -11.05 -23.60
CA SER A 223 7.47 -10.92 -24.86
C SER A 223 6.28 -9.96 -24.74
N VAL A 224 5.59 -9.96 -23.60
CA VAL A 224 4.50 -9.02 -23.32
C VAL A 224 5.03 -7.59 -23.33
N LEU A 225 6.05 -7.30 -22.52
CA LEU A 225 6.55 -5.94 -22.28
C LEU A 225 7.36 -5.37 -23.46
N THR A 226 7.92 -6.22 -24.32
CA THR A 226 8.60 -5.78 -25.56
C THR A 226 7.71 -5.89 -26.79
N SER A 227 6.41 -6.17 -26.63
CA SER A 227 5.48 -6.25 -27.76
C SER A 227 5.40 -4.90 -28.50
N SER A 228 5.18 -4.94 -29.82
CA SER A 228 5.05 -3.73 -30.64
C SER A 228 3.95 -2.78 -30.15
N THR A 229 2.91 -3.33 -29.52
CA THR A 229 1.78 -2.58 -28.95
C THR A 229 2.17 -1.76 -27.71
N LEU A 230 3.18 -2.18 -26.94
CA LEU A 230 3.61 -1.50 -25.70
C LEU A 230 4.93 -0.71 -25.88
N ASN A 231 5.79 -1.14 -26.79
CA ASN A 231 7.14 -0.59 -26.93
C ASN A 231 7.17 0.92 -27.25
N SER A 232 6.19 1.45 -27.99
CA SER A 232 6.11 2.89 -28.31
C SER A 232 5.73 3.78 -27.11
N ASN A 233 5.23 3.19 -26.02
CA ASN A 233 4.62 3.90 -24.89
C ASN A 233 5.28 3.60 -23.53
N LYS A 234 6.46 2.95 -23.56
CA LYS A 234 7.14 2.38 -22.38
C LYS A 234 7.42 3.32 -21.21
N HIS A 235 7.48 4.63 -21.45
CA HIS A 235 7.79 5.64 -20.42
C HIS A 235 6.56 6.22 -19.72
N GLY A 236 5.35 5.88 -20.16
CA GLY A 236 4.09 6.44 -19.63
C GLY A 236 3.30 5.49 -18.74
N PHE A 237 3.90 4.38 -18.29
CA PHE A 237 3.13 3.30 -17.67
C PHE A 237 3.93 2.51 -16.62
N VAL A 238 3.34 2.25 -15.47
CA VAL A 238 3.90 1.40 -14.40
C VAL A 238 3.14 0.06 -14.37
N LEU A 239 3.87 -1.05 -14.48
CA LEU A 239 3.30 -2.38 -14.30
C LEU A 239 3.59 -2.87 -12.87
N VAL A 240 2.53 -3.22 -12.15
CA VAL A 240 2.59 -3.82 -10.81
C VAL A 240 2.06 -5.25 -10.92
N LYS A 241 2.88 -6.23 -10.55
CA LYS A 241 2.56 -7.66 -10.68
C LYS A 241 2.65 -8.37 -9.34
N ALA A 242 1.65 -9.18 -8.99
CA ALA A 242 1.72 -10.09 -7.84
C ALA A 242 2.84 -11.14 -8.02
N ALA A 243 3.60 -11.44 -6.96
CA ALA A 243 4.75 -12.37 -7.03
C ALA A 243 4.38 -13.84 -7.22
N GLY A 244 3.15 -14.24 -6.90
CA GLY A 244 2.68 -15.63 -6.91
C GLY A 244 2.68 -16.28 -5.52
N ASN A 245 1.97 -17.40 -5.39
CA ASN A 245 1.52 -17.94 -4.10
C ASN A 245 1.97 -19.41 -3.87
N GLU A 246 3.10 -19.82 -4.45
CA GLU A 246 3.56 -21.22 -4.44
C GLU A 246 4.66 -21.49 -3.41
N ALA A 247 4.97 -20.52 -2.53
CA ALA A 247 6.03 -20.61 -1.52
C ALA A 247 7.42 -20.90 -2.12
N THR A 248 7.70 -20.36 -3.32
CA THR A 248 8.94 -20.65 -4.05
C THR A 248 9.92 -19.48 -4.05
N VAL A 249 11.21 -19.79 -3.99
CA VAL A 249 12.27 -18.83 -4.32
C VAL A 249 12.60 -18.97 -5.80
N GLN A 250 12.49 -17.90 -6.58
CA GLN A 250 12.87 -17.96 -7.98
C GLN A 250 14.39 -18.10 -8.11
N THR A 251 14.83 -19.23 -8.68
CA THR A 251 16.26 -19.53 -8.92
C THR A 251 16.63 -19.47 -10.40
N SER A 252 15.63 -19.50 -11.29
CA SER A 252 15.83 -19.46 -12.73
C SER A 252 15.82 -18.04 -13.24
N ASP A 253 16.84 -17.70 -14.02
CA ASP A 253 16.96 -16.43 -14.70
C ASP A 253 15.92 -16.25 -15.80
N VAL A 254 15.62 -14.98 -16.10
CA VAL A 254 14.66 -14.58 -17.13
C VAL A 254 15.42 -14.12 -18.36
N SER A 255 15.32 -14.85 -19.46
CA SER A 255 15.94 -14.45 -20.73
C SER A 255 15.15 -13.29 -21.35
N TRP A 256 15.77 -12.11 -21.44
CA TRP A 256 15.11 -10.94 -21.99
C TRP A 256 15.27 -10.86 -23.51
N PRO A 257 14.24 -10.41 -24.26
CA PRO A 257 14.32 -10.28 -25.72
C PRO A 257 15.51 -9.42 -26.18
N ALA A 258 16.23 -9.89 -27.19
CA ALA A 258 17.40 -9.21 -27.75
C ALA A 258 17.04 -7.81 -28.29
N GLY A 259 17.92 -6.83 -28.03
CA GLY A 259 17.70 -5.44 -28.42
C GLY A 259 16.85 -4.61 -27.44
N TYR A 260 16.40 -5.20 -26.32
CA TYR A 260 15.66 -4.51 -25.28
C TYR A 260 16.44 -4.45 -23.96
N SER A 261 16.32 -3.33 -23.25
CA SER A 261 16.79 -3.22 -21.87
C SER A 261 15.83 -3.93 -20.91
N ALA A 262 16.34 -4.33 -19.74
CA ALA A 262 15.48 -4.76 -18.64
C ALA A 262 14.46 -3.64 -18.30
N PRO A 263 13.22 -3.98 -17.94
CA PRO A 263 12.16 -3.01 -17.70
C PRO A 263 12.46 -2.24 -16.41
N SER A 264 12.42 -0.92 -16.46
CA SER A 264 12.59 -0.04 -15.28
C SER A 264 11.25 0.33 -14.64
N ASN A 265 10.15 0.10 -15.34
CA ASN A 265 8.78 0.46 -14.97
C ASN A 265 7.96 -0.72 -14.42
N LEU A 266 8.62 -1.77 -13.92
CA LEU A 266 8.01 -2.98 -13.38
C LEU A 266 8.27 -3.08 -11.87
N ILE A 267 7.21 -3.33 -11.11
CA ILE A 267 7.28 -3.72 -9.70
C ILE A 267 6.61 -5.08 -9.53
N THR A 268 7.32 -6.01 -8.90
CA THR A 268 6.80 -7.30 -8.45
C THR A 268 6.55 -7.25 -6.94
N VAL A 269 5.43 -7.81 -6.48
CA VAL A 269 4.94 -7.57 -5.12
C VAL A 269 4.71 -8.88 -4.37
N GLY A 270 5.50 -9.09 -3.32
CA GLY A 270 5.32 -10.16 -2.34
C GLY A 270 4.30 -9.84 -1.26
N SER A 271 3.95 -10.86 -0.48
CA SER A 271 3.00 -10.75 0.63
C SER A 271 3.71 -10.84 1.97
N VAL A 272 3.33 -9.98 2.91
CA VAL A 272 3.63 -10.14 4.35
C VAL A 272 2.35 -10.25 5.16
N GLY A 273 2.46 -10.93 6.31
CA GLY A 273 1.42 -10.98 7.33
C GLY A 273 1.48 -9.81 8.32
N PRO A 274 0.56 -9.76 9.31
CA PRO A 274 0.48 -8.67 10.30
C PRO A 274 1.75 -8.45 11.15
N THR A 275 2.64 -9.43 11.22
CA THR A 275 3.92 -9.35 11.94
C THR A 275 5.06 -8.79 11.09
N GLY A 276 4.82 -8.47 9.81
CA GLY A 276 5.84 -8.07 8.85
C GLY A 276 6.70 -9.22 8.32
N GLN A 277 6.42 -10.46 8.73
CA GLN A 277 7.09 -11.63 8.18
C GLN A 277 6.56 -11.96 6.78
N ILE A 278 7.44 -12.43 5.90
CA ILE A 278 7.06 -12.93 4.58
C ILE A 278 5.98 -14.02 4.74
N SER A 279 4.91 -13.91 3.97
CA SER A 279 3.82 -14.87 3.99
C SER A 279 4.31 -16.24 3.54
N GLN A 280 3.84 -17.30 4.20
CA GLN A 280 4.31 -18.67 3.93
C GLN A 280 4.06 -19.14 2.50
N PHE A 281 3.09 -18.54 1.80
CA PHE A 281 2.78 -18.83 0.39
C PHE A 281 3.51 -17.90 -0.58
N SER A 282 4.07 -16.77 -0.14
CA SER A 282 4.61 -15.77 -1.08
C SER A 282 5.82 -16.35 -1.81
N ASN A 283 5.82 -16.27 -3.13
CA ASN A 283 7.06 -16.44 -3.88
C ASN A 283 8.02 -15.28 -3.57
N THR A 284 9.33 -15.52 -3.67
CA THR A 284 10.38 -14.51 -3.45
C THR A 284 11.34 -14.45 -4.64
N PRO A 285 11.95 -13.28 -4.91
CA PRO A 285 12.72 -13.07 -6.14
C PRO A 285 14.05 -13.82 -6.15
N GLY A 286 14.58 -14.20 -4.98
CA GLY A 286 15.90 -14.80 -4.86
C GLY A 286 16.98 -13.90 -5.47
N GLU A 287 17.98 -14.54 -6.05
CA GLU A 287 19.06 -13.86 -6.80
C GLU A 287 18.86 -13.97 -8.32
N ALA A 288 17.69 -14.44 -8.78
CA ALA A 288 17.38 -14.57 -10.19
C ALA A 288 17.46 -13.22 -10.92
N CYS A 289 17.88 -13.27 -12.17
CA CYS A 289 18.28 -12.12 -12.95
C CYS A 289 17.55 -12.03 -14.29
N ILE A 290 17.24 -10.81 -14.71
CA ILE A 290 16.84 -10.54 -16.08
C ILE A 290 18.13 -10.47 -16.93
N LEU A 291 18.31 -11.46 -17.81
CA LEU A 291 19.47 -11.55 -18.68
C LEU A 291 19.27 -10.67 -19.92
N VAL A 292 20.08 -9.63 -20.04
CA VAL A 292 20.12 -8.78 -21.24
C VAL A 292 21.34 -9.21 -22.05
N ASN A 293 21.14 -9.57 -23.32
CA ASN A 293 22.20 -10.15 -24.16
C ASN A 293 22.89 -11.36 -23.50
N ASN A 294 22.10 -12.24 -22.87
CA ASN A 294 22.57 -13.41 -22.12
C ASN A 294 23.52 -13.10 -20.94
N ALA A 295 23.53 -11.86 -20.45
CA ALA A 295 24.34 -11.45 -19.32
C ALA A 295 23.48 -10.92 -18.17
N CYS A 296 23.79 -11.36 -16.95
CA CYS A 296 23.26 -10.76 -15.75
C CYS A 296 24.10 -9.54 -15.36
N GLN A 297 23.43 -8.43 -15.05
CA GLN A 297 24.01 -7.29 -14.36
C GLN A 297 23.34 -7.16 -12.99
N GLU A 298 24.05 -6.71 -11.95
CA GLU A 298 23.50 -6.67 -10.59
C GLU A 298 22.16 -5.95 -10.52
N GLN A 299 22.04 -4.78 -11.15
CA GLN A 299 20.81 -3.99 -11.21
C GLN A 299 19.64 -4.67 -11.95
N ASN A 300 19.89 -5.75 -12.68
CA ASN A 300 18.87 -6.53 -13.39
C ASN A 300 18.34 -7.71 -12.57
N LYS A 301 18.87 -7.94 -11.37
CA LYS A 301 18.30 -8.91 -10.45
C LYS A 301 16.88 -8.54 -10.05
N LEU A 302 16.03 -9.55 -9.89
CA LEU A 302 14.61 -9.36 -9.60
C LEU A 302 14.39 -8.63 -8.27
N LYS A 303 15.26 -8.84 -7.27
CA LYS A 303 15.19 -8.14 -5.98
C LYS A 303 15.14 -6.61 -6.09
N TYR A 304 15.77 -6.03 -7.12
CA TYR A 304 15.75 -4.59 -7.36
C TYR A 304 14.45 -4.05 -7.95
N ARG A 305 13.48 -4.93 -8.27
CA ARG A 305 12.13 -4.59 -8.74
C ARG A 305 11.07 -5.22 -7.83
N TYR A 306 11.46 -5.59 -6.62
CA TYR A 306 10.62 -6.33 -5.70
C TYR A 306 10.38 -5.51 -4.43
N VAL A 307 9.13 -5.48 -3.99
CA VAL A 307 8.71 -4.99 -2.66
C VAL A 307 7.75 -6.01 -2.07
N VAL A 308 7.53 -5.91 -0.77
CA VAL A 308 6.43 -6.62 -0.12
C VAL A 308 5.34 -5.65 0.32
N ALA A 309 4.12 -6.13 0.41
CA ALA A 309 3.02 -5.38 1.04
C ALA A 309 2.10 -6.36 1.79
N PRO A 310 1.24 -5.87 2.70
CA PRO A 310 0.20 -6.67 3.31
C PRO A 310 -0.60 -7.48 2.30
N GLY A 311 -0.65 -8.79 2.50
CA GLY A 311 -1.42 -9.69 1.63
C GLY A 311 -2.09 -10.83 2.39
N GLU A 312 -2.04 -10.84 3.72
CA GLU A 312 -2.78 -11.79 4.56
C GLU A 312 -3.98 -11.14 5.23
N LEU A 313 -5.10 -11.86 5.27
CA LEU A 313 -6.30 -11.43 5.99
C LEU A 313 -6.74 -10.02 5.58
N MET A 314 -6.62 -9.70 4.29
CA MET A 314 -7.00 -8.40 3.73
C MET A 314 -8.51 -8.30 3.71
N LEU A 315 -9.07 -7.24 4.31
CA LEU A 315 -10.48 -6.92 4.15
C LEU A 315 -10.74 -6.33 2.77
N VAL A 316 -11.58 -7.00 2.00
CA VAL A 316 -11.87 -6.68 0.60
C VAL A 316 -13.34 -6.94 0.30
N GLU A 317 -13.86 -6.43 -0.82
CA GLU A 317 -15.25 -6.67 -1.22
C GLU A 317 -15.45 -8.09 -1.77
N ASP A 318 -16.62 -8.68 -1.50
CA ASP A 318 -17.00 -10.05 -1.85
C ASP A 318 -17.81 -10.15 -3.17
N ASN A 319 -17.90 -9.03 -3.90
CA ASN A 319 -18.72 -8.86 -5.13
C ASN A 319 -20.23 -9.07 -4.94
N GLN A 320 -20.72 -9.09 -3.69
CA GLN A 320 -22.12 -9.23 -3.31
C GLN A 320 -22.62 -8.06 -2.43
N GLY A 321 -21.81 -7.00 -2.32
CA GLY A 321 -22.10 -5.81 -1.51
C GLY A 321 -21.71 -5.95 -0.05
N GLY A 322 -20.87 -6.94 0.30
CA GLY A 322 -20.28 -7.09 1.61
C GLY A 322 -18.77 -7.30 1.56
N THR A 323 -18.14 -7.34 2.74
CA THR A 323 -16.70 -7.55 2.85
C THR A 323 -16.35 -8.97 3.27
N THR A 324 -15.19 -9.45 2.81
CA THR A 324 -14.59 -10.72 3.22
C THR A 324 -13.08 -10.58 3.45
N ARG A 325 -12.49 -11.59 4.08
CA ARG A 325 -11.04 -11.65 4.35
C ARG A 325 -10.37 -12.57 3.34
N MET A 326 -9.47 -12.03 2.53
CA MET A 326 -8.71 -12.81 1.55
C MET A 326 -7.21 -12.71 1.77
N THR A 327 -6.50 -13.73 1.29
CA THR A 327 -5.05 -13.87 1.45
C THR A 327 -4.40 -14.23 0.12
N GLY A 328 -3.30 -13.57 -0.24
CA GLY A 328 -2.59 -13.77 -1.49
C GLY A 328 -1.77 -12.54 -1.92
N THR A 329 -0.71 -12.77 -2.70
CA THR A 329 0.07 -11.68 -3.32
C THR A 329 -0.77 -10.79 -4.25
N SER A 330 -1.90 -11.33 -4.75
CA SER A 330 -2.93 -10.59 -5.48
C SER A 330 -3.54 -9.43 -4.71
N PHE A 331 -3.53 -9.45 -3.37
CA PHE A 331 -4.05 -8.37 -2.51
C PHE A 331 -2.95 -7.42 -2.01
N ALA A 332 -1.69 -7.84 -2.10
CA ALA A 332 -0.52 -6.99 -1.85
C ALA A 332 -0.24 -6.04 -3.03
N ALA A 333 -0.30 -6.56 -4.26
CA ALA A 333 -0.10 -5.79 -5.49
C ALA A 333 -1.00 -4.53 -5.62
N PRO A 334 -2.32 -4.57 -5.37
CA PRO A 334 -3.19 -3.39 -5.49
C PRO A 334 -2.84 -2.28 -4.50
N LEU A 335 -2.23 -2.59 -3.34
CA LEU A 335 -1.77 -1.55 -2.42
C LEU A 335 -0.65 -0.70 -3.03
N VAL A 336 0.27 -1.36 -3.74
CA VAL A 336 1.35 -0.69 -4.49
C VAL A 336 0.75 0.12 -5.64
N SER A 337 -0.16 -0.47 -6.42
CA SER A 337 -0.85 0.21 -7.53
C SER A 337 -1.59 1.47 -7.09
N GLY A 338 -2.35 1.39 -5.99
CA GLY A 338 -3.03 2.55 -5.42
C GLY A 338 -2.06 3.61 -4.91
N THR A 339 -0.92 3.21 -4.34
CA THR A 339 0.12 4.17 -3.90
C THR A 339 0.73 4.91 -5.09
N VAL A 340 0.95 4.23 -6.21
CA VAL A 340 1.39 4.87 -7.46
C VAL A 340 0.35 5.89 -7.92
N ALA A 341 -0.95 5.58 -7.86
CA ALA A 341 -2.00 6.54 -8.23
C ALA A 341 -2.05 7.75 -7.28
N LEU A 342 -1.89 7.55 -5.97
CA LEU A 342 -1.77 8.66 -5.01
C LEU A 342 -0.56 9.55 -5.33
N LEU A 343 0.57 8.95 -5.69
CA LEU A 343 1.79 9.67 -6.04
C LEU A 343 1.60 10.52 -7.31
N GLN A 344 1.04 9.91 -8.35
CA GLN A 344 0.76 10.56 -9.63
C GLN A 344 -0.42 11.55 -9.55
N THR A 345 -1.28 11.44 -8.55
CA THR A 345 -2.30 12.48 -8.28
C THR A 345 -1.64 13.70 -7.65
N ARG A 346 -0.74 13.51 -6.68
CA ARG A 346 -0.01 14.59 -6.03
C ARG A 346 0.91 15.34 -6.98
N TRP A 347 1.65 14.60 -7.81
CA TRP A 347 2.61 15.10 -8.78
C TRP A 347 2.24 14.61 -10.19
N PRO A 348 1.27 15.25 -10.87
CA PRO A 348 0.72 14.78 -12.15
C PRO A 348 1.74 14.55 -13.25
N TRP A 349 2.85 15.29 -13.26
CA TRP A 349 3.90 15.09 -14.25
C TRP A 349 4.54 13.69 -14.14
N LEU A 350 4.56 13.05 -12.96
CA LEU A 350 5.11 11.70 -12.77
C LEU A 350 4.42 10.62 -13.63
N GLN A 351 3.22 10.90 -14.14
CA GLN A 351 2.54 10.03 -15.12
C GLN A 351 3.37 9.82 -16.41
N GLN A 352 4.26 10.76 -16.74
CA GLN A 352 5.17 10.66 -17.90
C GLN A 352 6.58 10.16 -17.53
N TYR A 353 6.80 9.85 -16.25
CA TYR A 353 8.09 9.45 -15.67
C TYR A 353 7.87 8.17 -14.85
N SER A 354 7.52 7.08 -15.54
CA SER A 354 7.23 5.78 -14.91
C SER A 354 8.42 5.23 -14.12
N ASP A 355 9.63 5.46 -14.61
CA ASP A 355 10.84 4.93 -14.00
C ASP A 355 11.13 5.61 -12.67
N GLU A 356 11.01 6.94 -12.63
CA GLU A 356 11.11 7.74 -11.42
C GLU A 356 9.96 7.43 -10.45
N THR A 357 8.76 7.20 -10.96
CA THR A 357 7.62 6.74 -10.15
C THR A 357 7.94 5.42 -9.45
N VAL A 358 8.49 4.44 -10.17
CA VAL A 358 8.92 3.16 -9.59
C VAL A 358 10.04 3.38 -8.57
N GLN A 359 11.04 4.20 -8.88
CA GLN A 359 12.13 4.51 -7.94
C GLN A 359 11.61 5.10 -6.63
N ILE A 360 10.61 5.99 -6.67
CA ILE A 360 10.00 6.56 -5.46
C ILE A 360 9.39 5.46 -4.60
N ILE A 361 8.59 4.58 -5.19
CA ILE A 361 7.95 3.48 -4.45
C ILE A 361 9.03 2.60 -3.81
N LEU A 362 10.00 2.14 -4.60
CA LEU A 362 11.06 1.23 -4.14
C LEU A 362 11.94 1.86 -3.05
N GLN A 363 12.44 3.08 -3.26
CA GLN A 363 13.36 3.73 -2.31
C GLN A 363 12.66 4.24 -1.05
N SER A 364 11.33 4.36 -1.08
CA SER A 364 10.55 4.77 0.09
C SER A 364 10.19 3.62 1.02
N ALA A 365 10.36 2.38 0.58
CA ALA A 365 9.97 1.19 1.33
C ALA A 365 10.66 1.12 2.71
N THR A 366 9.94 0.57 3.69
CA THR A 366 10.47 0.24 5.00
C THR A 366 11.29 -1.04 4.88
N ASP A 367 12.60 -0.91 5.04
CA ASP A 367 13.56 -2.02 5.04
C ASP A 367 13.12 -3.14 6.00
N LEU A 368 13.11 -4.39 5.50
CA LEU A 368 12.76 -5.59 6.25
C LEU A 368 13.79 -6.69 5.93
N GLY A 369 14.05 -7.58 6.89
CA GLY A 369 15.03 -8.64 6.69
C GLY A 369 16.47 -8.13 6.83
N ASP A 370 17.33 -8.54 5.90
CA ASP A 370 18.73 -8.09 5.88
C ASP A 370 18.82 -6.62 5.45
N PRO A 371 19.75 -5.81 6.00
CA PRO A 371 19.80 -4.39 5.68
C PRO A 371 20.01 -4.10 4.18
N GLY A 372 19.09 -3.31 3.60
CA GLY A 372 19.11 -2.94 2.19
C GLY A 372 18.42 -3.98 1.29
N VAL A 373 18.62 -3.87 -0.03
CA VAL A 373 17.87 -4.71 -0.97
C VAL A 373 18.29 -6.19 -0.87
N ASP A 374 17.37 -7.05 -0.46
CA ASP A 374 17.63 -8.46 -0.16
C ASP A 374 16.81 -9.45 -1.03
N PRO A 375 17.17 -10.75 -1.06
CA PRO A 375 16.50 -11.76 -1.91
C PRO A 375 15.10 -12.19 -1.46
N VAL A 376 14.65 -11.79 -0.26
CA VAL A 376 13.38 -12.19 0.34
C VAL A 376 12.38 -11.04 0.31
N TYR A 377 12.76 -9.86 0.83
CA TYR A 377 11.89 -8.69 0.93
C TYR A 377 12.12 -7.66 -0.17
N GLY A 378 13.17 -7.81 -0.99
CA GLY A 378 13.52 -6.84 -2.02
C GLY A 378 13.87 -5.50 -1.37
N TRP A 379 13.17 -4.44 -1.74
CA TRP A 379 13.33 -3.13 -1.11
C TRP A 379 12.67 -3.00 0.27
N GLY A 380 11.93 -4.03 0.72
CA GLY A 380 11.18 -4.02 1.97
C GLY A 380 9.69 -3.76 1.76
N MET A 381 9.02 -3.38 2.84
CA MET A 381 7.57 -3.18 2.87
C MET A 381 7.16 -1.82 2.30
N LEU A 382 6.13 -1.79 1.47
CA LEU A 382 5.49 -0.57 0.98
C LEU A 382 5.28 0.45 2.12
N ASN A 383 5.65 1.71 1.86
CA ASN A 383 5.44 2.80 2.81
C ASN A 383 4.84 4.02 2.09
N VAL A 384 3.53 4.21 2.24
CA VAL A 384 2.75 5.25 1.56
C VAL A 384 3.16 6.64 2.02
N GLU A 385 3.37 6.82 3.32
CA GLU A 385 3.79 8.09 3.91
C GLU A 385 5.17 8.53 3.41
N ALA A 386 6.12 7.59 3.38
CA ALA A 386 7.47 7.82 2.87
C ALA A 386 7.45 8.13 1.38
N ALA A 387 6.64 7.42 0.59
CA ALA A 387 6.47 7.69 -0.84
C ALA A 387 5.93 9.10 -1.10
N GLN A 388 5.17 9.68 -0.16
CA GLN A 388 4.64 11.05 -0.25
C GLN A 388 5.51 12.11 0.43
N SER A 389 6.73 11.75 0.82
CA SER A 389 7.71 12.59 1.51
C SER A 389 9.05 12.62 0.75
N PRO A 390 9.96 13.56 1.09
CA PRO A 390 11.33 13.48 0.60
C PRO A 390 11.94 12.11 0.97
N LEU A 391 12.54 11.43 -0.01
CA LEU A 391 13.29 10.19 0.17
C LEU A 391 14.52 10.46 1.03
N ASN A 392 15.19 11.59 0.76
CA ASN A 392 16.31 12.07 1.55
C ASN A 392 16.30 13.59 1.69
N PHE A 393 16.08 14.07 2.90
CA PHE A 393 16.10 15.50 3.22
C PHE A 393 17.47 16.15 2.99
N ASP A 394 18.58 15.38 3.00
CA ASP A 394 19.92 15.89 2.69
C ASP A 394 20.04 16.38 1.23
N ASN A 395 19.18 15.88 0.34
CA ASN A 395 19.21 16.21 -1.09
C ASN A 395 18.20 17.28 -1.49
N LEU A 396 17.45 17.85 -0.53
CA LEU A 396 16.46 18.88 -0.83
C LEU A 396 17.11 20.21 -1.21
N ILE A 397 16.57 20.83 -2.26
CA ILE A 397 16.77 22.24 -2.56
C ILE A 397 15.70 23.01 -1.78
N VAL A 398 16.11 23.78 -0.77
CA VAL A 398 15.18 24.38 0.21
C VAL A 398 15.09 25.89 0.05
N PHE A 399 13.85 26.40 -0.02
CA PHE A 399 13.54 27.81 0.09
C PHE A 399 13.43 28.23 1.56
N GLN A 400 13.83 29.46 1.87
CA GLN A 400 13.76 29.99 3.23
C GLN A 400 12.35 29.89 3.80
N PRO A 401 12.22 29.69 5.14
CA PRO A 401 10.92 29.69 5.80
C PRO A 401 10.10 30.94 5.46
N VAL A 402 8.90 30.73 4.96
CA VAL A 402 7.94 31.79 4.64
C VAL A 402 6.81 31.75 5.67
N SER A 403 6.33 32.92 6.07
CA SER A 403 5.14 33.01 6.92
C SER A 403 3.89 32.61 6.15
N TYR A 404 3.07 31.77 6.77
CA TYR A 404 1.73 31.46 6.29
C TYR A 404 0.88 32.72 6.17
N ASN A 405 0.11 32.82 5.09
CA ASN A 405 -0.80 33.92 4.85
C ASN A 405 -2.12 33.38 4.29
N ALA A 406 -3.10 33.18 5.19
CA ALA A 406 -4.38 32.58 4.87
C ALA A 406 -5.02 33.24 3.64
N GLY A 407 -5.27 32.44 2.60
CA GLY A 407 -5.97 32.87 1.39
C GLY A 407 -5.18 33.76 0.42
N LYS A 408 -3.94 34.17 0.74
CA LYS A 408 -3.07 34.90 -0.20
C LYS A 408 -2.10 33.96 -0.89
N ASP A 409 -1.90 34.15 -2.19
CA ASP A 409 -0.89 33.43 -2.95
C ASP A 409 0.52 33.97 -2.65
N ILE A 410 1.44 33.08 -2.31
CA ILE A 410 2.85 33.41 -2.09
C ILE A 410 3.60 33.16 -3.40
N LYS A 411 4.30 34.17 -3.90
CA LYS A 411 5.20 34.03 -5.06
C LYS A 411 6.61 33.72 -4.59
N LEU A 412 7.13 32.55 -4.96
CA LEU A 412 8.52 32.18 -4.69
C LEU A 412 9.38 32.45 -5.92
N ASP A 413 10.48 33.16 -5.74
CA ASP A 413 11.52 33.27 -6.75
C ASP A 413 12.34 31.98 -6.79
N LYS A 414 12.11 31.17 -7.83
CA LYS A 414 12.74 29.85 -7.99
C LYS A 414 14.26 29.93 -8.24
N ASN A 415 14.81 31.11 -8.54
CA ASN A 415 16.23 31.28 -8.89
C ASN A 415 17.13 31.57 -7.67
N HIS A 416 16.56 31.74 -6.47
CA HIS A 416 17.30 32.06 -5.26
C HIS A 416 16.96 31.08 -4.11
N PRO A 417 17.33 29.79 -4.23
CA PRO A 417 17.21 28.85 -3.12
C PRO A 417 18.19 29.26 -2.02
N ASN A 418 17.65 29.71 -0.88
CA ASN A 418 18.49 30.37 0.12
C ASN A 418 19.16 29.38 1.10
N TRP A 419 18.67 28.14 1.29
CA TRP A 419 19.17 27.24 2.34
C TRP A 419 19.58 25.85 1.82
N THR A 420 20.74 25.38 2.27
CA THR A 420 21.17 23.97 2.13
C THR A 420 20.49 23.09 3.18
N ALA A 421 20.42 21.78 2.94
CA ALA A 421 19.93 20.83 3.94
C ALA A 421 20.73 20.93 5.26
N ALA A 422 22.05 21.13 5.20
CA ALA A 422 22.87 21.35 6.39
C ALA A 422 22.44 22.58 7.19
N GLN A 423 22.16 23.71 6.51
CA GLN A 423 21.66 24.93 7.17
C GLN A 423 20.27 24.71 7.79
N LEU A 424 19.37 24.01 7.10
CA LEU A 424 18.06 23.65 7.65
C LEU A 424 18.19 22.80 8.91
N LYS A 425 19.05 21.79 8.86
CA LYS A 425 19.33 20.90 10.00
C LYS A 425 19.88 21.66 11.19
N THR A 426 20.87 22.54 10.97
CA THR A 426 21.42 23.41 12.03
C THR A 426 20.35 24.30 12.63
N ALA A 427 19.47 24.89 11.81
CA ALA A 427 18.42 25.76 12.29
C ALA A 427 17.36 25.00 13.11
N ILE A 428 16.91 23.82 12.67
CA ILE A 428 15.97 22.99 13.44
C ILE A 428 16.53 22.65 14.82
N ASN A 429 17.84 22.36 14.89
CA ASN A 429 18.52 22.02 16.14
C ASN A 429 18.93 23.25 16.97
N THR A 430 18.70 24.47 16.49
CA THR A 430 18.99 25.69 17.24
C THR A 430 17.92 25.92 18.32
N PRO A 431 18.30 26.03 19.61
CA PRO A 431 17.34 26.24 20.69
C PRO A 431 16.41 27.44 20.44
N GLY A 432 15.09 27.26 20.62
CA GLY A 432 14.08 28.30 20.42
C GLY A 432 13.73 28.63 18.96
N GLN A 433 14.41 28.02 17.97
CA GLN A 433 14.11 28.28 16.56
C GLN A 433 12.75 27.71 16.15
N LEU A 434 12.42 26.48 16.57
CA LEU A 434 11.12 25.87 16.32
C LEU A 434 9.97 26.70 16.94
N ASP A 435 10.15 27.20 18.17
CA ASP A 435 9.17 28.09 18.82
C ASP A 435 8.97 29.39 18.04
N THR A 436 10.05 29.94 17.49
CA THR A 436 10.02 31.14 16.67
C THR A 436 9.22 30.90 15.38
N TRP A 437 9.49 29.80 14.68
CA TRP A 437 8.72 29.42 13.49
C TRP A 437 7.27 29.08 13.81
N ASN A 438 7.01 28.45 14.95
CA ASN A 438 5.66 28.14 15.40
C ASN A 438 4.84 29.42 15.63
N LYS A 439 5.41 30.42 16.33
CA LYS A 439 4.77 31.74 16.52
C LYS A 439 4.52 32.47 15.20
N LYS A 440 5.42 32.32 14.22
CA LYS A 440 5.31 32.93 12.89
C LYS A 440 4.42 32.14 11.91
N GLN A 441 3.91 30.97 12.31
CA GLN A 441 3.24 30.03 11.42
C GLN A 441 4.05 29.81 10.14
N ALA A 442 5.33 29.50 10.29
CA ALA A 442 6.23 29.35 9.14
C ALA A 442 6.11 27.98 8.48
N PHE A 443 6.40 27.93 7.19
CA PHE A 443 6.57 26.71 6.41
C PHE A 443 7.72 26.88 5.42
N LEU A 444 8.24 25.77 4.89
CA LEU A 444 9.26 25.78 3.85
C LEU A 444 8.75 25.10 2.59
N VAL A 445 9.36 25.45 1.46
CA VAL A 445 9.17 24.74 0.20
C VAL A 445 10.47 24.05 -0.15
N GLY A 446 10.41 22.73 -0.37
CA GLY A 446 11.55 21.90 -0.75
C GLY A 446 11.32 21.27 -2.11
N TYR A 447 12.37 21.16 -2.91
CA TYR A 447 12.37 20.42 -4.17
C TYR A 447 13.35 19.26 -4.08
N GLU A 448 12.91 18.09 -4.51
CA GLU A 448 13.72 16.89 -4.64
C GLU A 448 13.82 16.53 -6.11
N ASN A 449 15.04 16.50 -6.66
CA ASN A 449 15.26 15.98 -8.00
C ASN A 449 15.26 14.45 -7.97
N ILE A 450 14.57 13.82 -8.91
CA ILE A 450 14.53 12.37 -9.07
C ILE A 450 14.61 12.04 -10.56
N GLY A 451 15.67 11.33 -10.95
CA GLY A 451 15.96 11.03 -12.36
C GLY A 451 15.87 12.27 -13.25
N LEU A 452 14.93 12.24 -14.19
CA LEU A 452 14.67 13.30 -15.18
C LEU A 452 13.60 14.31 -14.74
N THR A 453 13.09 14.21 -13.52
CA THR A 453 12.00 15.04 -13.00
C THR A 453 12.26 15.47 -11.54
N TYR A 454 11.24 16.02 -10.88
CA TYR A 454 11.34 16.47 -9.50
C TYR A 454 10.04 16.27 -8.73
N ARG A 455 10.08 16.47 -7.42
CA ARG A 455 8.93 16.58 -6.53
C ARG A 455 9.07 17.81 -5.65
N ASP A 456 7.95 18.48 -5.40
CA ASP A 456 7.88 19.63 -4.51
C ASP A 456 7.14 19.31 -3.21
N PHE A 457 7.60 19.90 -2.11
CA PHE A 457 7.11 19.64 -0.76
C PHE A 457 6.86 20.94 -0.02
N TYR A 458 5.69 21.04 0.61
CA TYR A 458 5.27 22.16 1.44
C TYR A 458 5.30 21.68 2.90
N ILE A 459 6.42 21.95 3.57
CA ILE A 459 6.72 21.34 4.86
C ILE A 459 6.42 22.36 5.95
N PRO A 460 5.42 22.11 6.82
CA PRO A 460 5.13 23.03 7.90
C PRO A 460 6.27 23.02 8.91
N LEU A 461 6.63 24.19 9.44
CA LEU A 461 7.56 24.35 10.57
C LEU A 461 6.81 24.73 11.86
N SER A 462 5.48 24.74 11.78
CA SER A 462 4.55 25.04 12.85
C SER A 462 3.47 23.98 12.86
N SER A 463 3.23 23.35 14.00
CA SER A 463 2.13 22.39 14.17
C SER A 463 0.76 23.05 13.96
N ALA A 464 0.64 24.36 14.18
CA ALA A 464 -0.58 25.13 13.94
C ALA A 464 -0.95 25.25 12.44
N LEU A 465 -0.09 24.79 11.54
CA LEU A 465 -0.37 24.72 10.11
C LEU A 465 -0.95 23.39 9.65
N ILE A 466 -0.83 22.32 10.45
CA ILE A 466 -1.33 20.99 10.08
C ILE A 466 -2.84 21.08 9.77
N GLY A 467 -3.24 20.54 8.61
CA GLY A 467 -4.62 20.58 8.11
C GLY A 467 -5.02 21.91 7.44
N LYS A 468 -4.17 22.95 7.48
CA LYS A 468 -4.39 24.18 6.69
C LYS A 468 -3.82 24.03 5.29
N THR A 469 -4.25 24.93 4.39
CA THR A 469 -3.81 24.99 3.00
C THR A 469 -3.19 26.35 2.69
N GLN A 470 -2.07 26.35 1.95
CA GLN A 470 -1.41 27.56 1.45
C GLN A 470 -1.33 27.52 -0.08
N SER A 471 -1.61 28.64 -0.74
CA SER A 471 -1.34 28.79 -2.17
C SER A 471 0.08 29.29 -2.38
N VAL A 472 0.85 28.59 -3.22
CA VAL A 472 2.18 29.01 -3.65
C VAL A 472 2.25 28.94 -5.17
N ASN A 473 2.63 30.05 -5.80
CA ASN A 473 2.64 30.19 -7.26
C ASN A 473 1.32 29.75 -7.94
N GLY A 474 0.18 29.97 -7.27
CA GLY A 474 -1.16 29.64 -7.77
C GLY A 474 -1.63 28.21 -7.50
N ILE A 475 -0.82 27.36 -6.85
CA ILE A 475 -1.16 25.98 -6.52
C ILE A 475 -1.42 25.88 -5.02
N LYS A 476 -2.57 25.29 -4.65
CA LYS A 476 -2.96 25.06 -3.25
C LYS A 476 -2.37 23.77 -2.74
N HIS A 477 -1.70 23.84 -1.59
CA HIS A 477 -1.08 22.69 -0.94
C HIS A 477 -1.50 22.59 0.53
N PRO A 478 -2.02 21.44 0.97
CA PRO A 478 -2.32 21.20 2.36
C PRO A 478 -1.05 20.81 3.14
N PHE A 479 -0.91 21.32 4.35
CA PHE A 479 0.19 20.96 5.24
C PHE A 479 -0.10 19.65 5.96
N GLN A 480 0.87 18.74 5.87
CA GLN A 480 0.75 17.37 6.37
C GLN A 480 1.60 17.15 7.61
N ALA A 481 1.02 16.51 8.63
CA ALA A 481 1.69 16.22 9.90
C ALA A 481 2.90 15.28 9.71
N TYR A 482 2.76 14.29 8.84
CA TYR A 482 3.78 13.27 8.64
C TYR A 482 5.08 13.84 8.06
N ILE A 483 5.00 14.80 7.14
CA ILE A 483 6.18 15.44 6.56
C ILE A 483 6.96 16.23 7.62
N TYR A 484 6.25 16.89 8.55
CA TYR A 484 6.86 17.57 9.68
C TYR A 484 7.58 16.60 10.60
N GLN A 485 6.94 15.49 10.97
CA GLN A 485 7.56 14.51 11.85
C GLN A 485 8.82 13.89 11.21
N ARG A 486 8.77 13.56 9.92
CA ARG A 486 9.94 13.05 9.18
C ARG A 486 11.07 14.08 9.10
N LEU A 487 10.75 15.36 8.89
CA LEU A 487 11.74 16.44 8.93
C LEU A 487 12.44 16.53 10.29
N LEU A 488 11.66 16.51 11.38
CA LEU A 488 12.23 16.57 12.73
C LEU A 488 13.10 15.35 13.03
N ASN A 489 12.63 14.15 12.68
CA ASN A 489 13.39 12.90 12.85
C ASN A 489 14.73 13.00 12.12
N TRP A 490 14.73 13.36 10.83
CA TRP A 490 15.96 13.54 10.07
C TRP A 490 16.92 14.58 10.69
N ALA A 491 16.40 15.72 11.16
CA ALA A 491 17.20 16.78 11.73
C ALA A 491 17.84 16.39 13.08
N GLN A 492 17.11 15.65 13.91
CA GLN A 492 17.53 15.22 15.25
C GLN A 492 18.38 13.93 15.23
N GLY A 493 18.69 13.39 14.04
CA GLY A 493 19.43 12.14 13.91
C GLY A 493 18.59 10.89 14.19
N GLY A 494 17.27 11.05 14.21
CA GLY A 494 16.29 9.97 14.26
C GLY A 494 16.40 9.08 13.02
N SER A 495 16.73 7.82 13.32
CA SER A 495 16.84 6.62 12.47
C SER A 495 17.63 6.72 11.15
N LYS A 496 18.59 5.79 11.04
CA LYS A 496 19.38 5.44 9.86
C LYS A 496 18.51 4.81 8.75
N ALA A 497 17.38 5.40 8.38
CA ALA A 497 16.67 4.99 7.17
C ALA A 497 17.33 5.66 5.97
N GLY A 498 17.99 4.87 5.10
CA GLY A 498 18.39 5.34 3.78
C GLY A 498 19.79 5.95 3.63
N ARG A 499 20.81 5.52 4.41
CA ARG A 499 22.19 5.59 3.90
C ARG A 499 22.39 4.54 2.81
N HIS A 500 21.68 4.69 1.69
CA HIS A 500 22.21 4.19 0.44
C HIS A 500 23.47 5.00 0.18
N LYS A 501 24.62 4.33 0.27
CA LYS A 501 25.79 4.79 -0.47
C LYS A 501 25.32 4.85 -1.92
N THR A 502 25.12 6.06 -2.42
CA THR A 502 25.05 6.33 -3.85
C THR A 502 26.31 5.71 -4.45
N HIS A 503 26.19 4.54 -5.07
CA HIS A 503 27.19 4.13 -6.04
C HIS A 503 27.10 5.18 -7.14
N LYS A 504 28.10 6.05 -7.18
CA LYS A 504 28.32 6.94 -8.32
C LYS A 504 28.36 6.04 -9.56
N HIS A 505 27.50 6.35 -10.52
CA HIS A 505 27.50 5.79 -11.87
C HIS A 505 28.88 5.84 -12.51
#